data_AF-A0A9E6R9R3-F1
#
_entry.id   AF-A0A9E6R9R3-F1
#
_cell.length_a   1.000
_cell.length_b   1.000
_cell.length_c   1.000
_cell.angle_alpha   90.00
_cell.angle_beta   90.00
_cell.angle_gamma   90.00
#
_symmetry.space_group_name_H-M   'P 1'
#
loop_
_entity.id
_entity.type
_entity.pdbx_description
1 polymer ?
#
loop_
_entity_poly.entity_id
_entity_poly.type
_entity_poly.pdbx_seq_one_letter_code
_entity_poly.pdbx_strand_id
1 'polypeptide(L)' 'MTAAAGQSGAAAGAENSRRLQEYLDALAAERRPLPMRNGRVNVSAVALACGFDRQVLYKNPAAKEALDLGRSDGARARER' A
#
# COMPACT_ATOMS: atom_id res chain seq x y z
N MET A 1 7.73 -19.25 22.71
CA MET A 1 7.92 -17.79 22.62
C MET A 1 7.43 -17.35 21.24
N THR A 2 6.45 -16.49 20.99
CA THR A 2 5.53 -15.68 21.80
C THR A 2 4.39 -15.20 20.89
N ALA A 3 3.16 -15.26 21.39
CA ALA A 3 1.93 -14.55 20.99
C ALA A 3 1.53 -14.49 19.49
N ALA A 4 0.59 -15.38 19.13
CA ALA A 4 -0.41 -15.10 18.10
C ALA A 4 -1.33 -13.98 18.62
N ALA A 5 -0.93 -12.72 18.44
CA ALA A 5 -1.79 -11.60 18.74
C ALA A 5 -2.87 -11.54 17.66
N GLY A 6 -4.09 -11.94 18.04
CA GLY A 6 -5.30 -11.51 17.36
C GLY A 6 -5.38 -9.99 17.45
N GLN A 7 -4.72 -9.30 16.52
CA GLN A 7 -4.79 -7.86 16.40
C GLN A 7 -6.22 -7.53 15.98
N SER A 8 -6.99 -6.94 16.91
CA SER A 8 -8.27 -6.30 16.64
C SER A 8 -8.16 -5.57 15.30
N GLY A 9 -9.10 -5.79 14.37
CA GLY A 9 -8.97 -5.40 12.96
C GLY A 9 -8.52 -3.94 12.72
N ALA A 10 -8.76 -3.04 13.68
CA ALA A 10 -8.26 -1.67 13.68
C ALA A 10 -6.74 -1.54 13.86
N ALA A 11 -6.11 -2.29 14.78
CA ALA A 11 -4.66 -2.27 15.00
C ALA A 11 -3.90 -2.88 13.82
N ALA A 12 -4.40 -4.00 13.28
CA ALA A 12 -3.90 -4.56 12.04
C ALA A 12 -4.09 -3.57 10.88
N GLY A 13 -5.21 -2.83 10.85
CA GLY A 13 -5.46 -1.81 9.85
C GLY A 13 -4.41 -0.68 9.87
N ALA A 14 -4.14 -0.11 11.05
CA ALA A 14 -3.15 0.96 11.21
C ALA A 14 -1.74 0.52 10.80
N GLU A 15 -1.33 -0.69 11.21
CA GLU A 15 -0.02 -1.24 10.84
C GLU A 15 0.12 -1.48 9.33
N ASN A 16 -0.94 -1.99 8.68
CA ASN A 16 -0.93 -2.19 7.24
C ASN A 16 -0.88 -0.86 6.47
N SER A 17 -1.60 0.17 6.95
CA SER A 17 -1.56 1.51 6.38
C SER A 17 -0.16 2.13 6.51
N ARG A 18 0.51 1.93 7.65
CA ARG A 18 1.90 2.40 7.85
C ARG A 18 2.86 1.75 6.85
N ARG A 19 2.82 0.42 6.72
CA ARG A 19 3.68 -0.33 5.77
C ARG A 19 3.44 0.08 4.33
N LEU A 20 2.19 0.33 3.96
CA LEU A 20 1.85 0.84 2.64
C LEU A 20 2.46 2.22 2.39
N GLN A 21 2.40 3.11 3.38
CA GLN A 21 2.97 4.44 3.27
C GLN A 21 4.51 4.40 3.15
N GLU A 22 5.18 3.55 3.94
CA GLU A 22 6.62 3.33 3.83
C GLU A 22 7.02 2.76 2.45
N TYR A 23 6.21 1.86 1.89
CA TYR A 23 6.43 1.35 0.53
C TYR A 23 6.27 2.44 -0.53
N LEU A 24 5.26 3.30 -0.42
CA LEU A 24 5.05 4.42 -1.34
C LEU A 24 6.19 5.45 -1.25
N ASP A 25 6.65 5.74 -0.05
CA ASP A 25 7.79 6.64 0.19
C ASP A 25 9.08 6.07 -0.41
N ALA A 26 9.35 4.78 -0.21
CA ALA A 26 10.47 4.09 -0.83
C ALA A 26 10.41 4.17 -2.37
N LEU A 27 9.24 3.92 -2.97
CA LEU A 27 9.06 4.06 -4.41
C LEU A 27 9.31 5.50 -4.89
N ALA A 28 8.83 6.50 -4.15
CA ALA A 28 9.07 7.91 -4.46
C ALA A 28 10.56 8.27 -4.36
N ALA A 29 11.24 7.81 -3.30
CA ALA A 29 12.68 8.01 -3.10
C ALA A 29 13.51 7.34 -4.19
N GLU A 30 13.14 6.12 -4.60
CA GLU A 30 13.76 5.39 -5.70
C GLU A 30 13.35 5.93 -7.10
N ARG A 31 12.42 6.90 -7.17
CA ARG A 31 11.77 7.38 -8.39
C ARG A 31 11.19 6.25 -9.24
N ARG A 32 10.77 5.17 -8.59
CA ARG A 32 10.20 4.00 -9.23
C ARG A 32 8.70 4.18 -9.38
N PRO A 33 8.14 3.92 -10.57
CA PRO A 33 6.70 3.98 -10.74
C PRO A 33 6.03 2.85 -9.94
N LEU A 34 4.80 3.11 -9.51
CA LEU A 34 3.92 2.08 -8.95
C LEU A 34 3.83 0.88 -9.91
N PRO A 35 3.75 -0.36 -9.40
CA PRO A 35 3.55 -1.51 -10.26
C PRO A 35 2.19 -1.38 -10.96
N MET A 36 2.21 -1.18 -12.28
CA MET A 36 1.00 -1.06 -13.10
C MET A 36 0.76 -2.36 -13.90
N ARG A 37 -0.51 -2.76 -14.01
CA ARG A 37 -0.96 -3.89 -14.83
C ARG A 37 -2.25 -3.49 -15.56
N ASN A 38 -2.28 -3.61 -16.88
CA ASN A 38 -3.40 -3.17 -17.73
C ASN A 38 -3.86 -1.71 -17.46
N GLY A 39 -2.91 -0.78 -17.31
CA GLY A 39 -3.23 0.63 -17.06
C GLY A 39 -3.82 0.92 -15.68
N ARG A 40 -3.87 -0.06 -14.77
CA ARG A 40 -4.30 0.10 -13.38
C ARG A 40 -3.18 -0.28 -12.43
N VAL A 41 -3.18 0.27 -11.21
CA VAL A 41 -2.21 -0.14 -10.18
C VAL A 41 -2.46 -1.61 -9.82
N ASN A 42 -1.39 -2.40 -9.84
CA ASN A 42 -1.41 -3.80 -9.46
C ASN A 42 -1.43 -3.91 -7.94
N VAL A 43 -2.62 -3.82 -7.38
CA VAL A 43 -2.85 -3.90 -5.93
C VAL A 43 -2.30 -5.19 -5.32
N SER A 44 -2.28 -6.29 -6.07
CA SER A 44 -1.70 -7.55 -5.61
C SER A 44 -0.18 -7.46 -5.47
N ALA A 45 0.51 -6.81 -6.41
CA ALA A 45 1.95 -6.59 -6.32
C ALA A 45 2.32 -5.65 -5.17
N VAL A 46 1.51 -4.60 -4.95
CA VAL A 46 1.69 -3.69 -3.80
C VAL A 46 1.50 -4.45 -2.48
N ALA A 47 0.42 -5.22 -2.36
CA ALA A 47 0.14 -6.00 -1.16
C ALA A 47 1.26 -7.01 -0.86
N LEU A 48 1.75 -7.72 -1.89
CA LEU A 48 2.89 -8.62 -1.79
C LEU A 48 4.16 -7.89 -1.33
N ALA A 49 4.44 -6.70 -1.88
CA ALA A 49 5.60 -5.90 -1.49
C ALA A 49 5.50 -5.40 -0.04
N CYS A 50 4.29 -5.09 0.43
CA CYS A 50 4.04 -4.65 1.81
C CYS A 50 3.92 -5.83 2.81
N GLY A 51 3.86 -7.07 2.33
CA GLY A 51 3.77 -8.26 3.16
C GLY A 51 2.37 -8.52 3.75
N PHE A 52 1.30 -8.06 3.10
CA PHE A 52 -0.08 -8.32 3.52
C PHE A 52 -0.98 -8.80 2.37
N ASP A 53 -2.16 -9.33 2.69
CA ASP A 53 -3.11 -9.79 1.67
C ASP A 53 -3.85 -8.61 1.01
N ARG A 54 -4.10 -8.70 -0.30
CA ARG A 54 -4.86 -7.69 -1.06
C ARG A 54 -6.25 -7.42 -0.47
N GLN A 55 -6.86 -8.38 0.22
CA GLN A 55 -8.13 -8.21 0.94
C GLN A 55 -8.05 -7.07 1.98
N VAL A 56 -6.88 -6.81 2.55
CA VAL A 56 -6.67 -5.71 3.49
C VAL A 56 -6.91 -4.37 2.80
N LEU A 57 -6.41 -4.18 1.57
CA LEU A 57 -6.65 -2.95 0.80
C LEU A 57 -8.14 -2.71 0.50
N TYR A 58 -8.94 -3.77 0.39
CA TYR A 58 -10.38 -3.66 0.13
C TYR A 58 -11.19 -3.46 1.40
N LYS A 59 -10.79 -4.09 2.51
CA LYS A 59 -11.53 -4.07 3.78
C LYS A 59 -11.11 -2.93 4.71
N ASN A 60 -9.92 -2.37 4.52
CA ASN A 60 -9.40 -1.26 5.30
C ASN A 60 -9.52 0.05 4.50
N PRO A 61 -10.44 0.96 4.88
CA PRO A 61 -10.62 2.23 4.16
C PRO A 61 -9.34 3.08 4.18
N ALA A 62 -8.57 3.10 5.28
CA ALA A 62 -7.34 3.87 5.36
C ALA A 62 -6.28 3.38 4.37
N ALA A 63 -6.18 2.05 4.17
CA ALA A 63 -5.26 1.48 3.19
C ALA A 63 -5.71 1.76 1.74
N LYS A 64 -7.02 1.79 1.50
CA LYS A 64 -7.60 2.19 0.21
C LYS A 64 -7.30 3.66 -0.11
N GLU A 65 -7.49 4.56 0.85
CA GLU A 65 -7.21 5.99 0.69
C GLU A 65 -5.73 6.26 0.44
N ALA A 66 -4.83 5.64 1.21
CA ALA A 66 -3.39 5.76 1.01
C ALA A 66 -2.95 5.28 -0.40
N LEU A 67 -3.54 4.20 -0.90
CA LEU A 67 -3.25 3.71 -2.25
C LEU A 67 -3.77 4.66 -3.34
N ASP A 68 -4.95 5.26 -3.15
CA ASP A 68 -5.54 6.20 -4.10
C ASP A 68 -4.74 7.53 -4.15
N LEU A 69 -4.29 8.01 -2.99
CA LEU A 69 -3.36 9.12 -2.88
C LEU A 69 -2.04 8.83 -3.62
N GLY A 70 -1.42 7.67 -3.37
CA GLY A 70 -0.20 7.26 -4.06
C GLY A 70 -0.37 7.12 -5.58
N ARG A 71 -1.54 6.67 -6.05
CA ARG A 71 -1.89 6.61 -7.48
C ARG A 71 -1.94 7.99 -8.11
N SER A 72 -2.50 8.97 -7.41
CA SER A 72 -2.62 10.35 -7.88
C SER A 72 -1.26 11.04 -7.96
N ASP A 73 -0.37 10.74 -7.02
CA ASP A 73 0.99 11.31 -6.98
C ASP A 73 1.93 10.66 -8.02
N GLY A 74 1.84 9.34 -8.21
CA GLY A 74 2.54 8.63 -9.28
C GLY A 74 2.13 9.05 -10.70
N ALA A 75 0.98 9.71 -10.86
CA ALA A 75 0.58 10.35 -12.11
C ALA A 75 1.25 11.73 -12.30
N ARG A 76 1.52 12.48 -11.22
CA ARG A 76 2.22 13.77 -11.23
C ARG A 76 3.73 13.67 -11.45
N ALA A 77 4.35 12.55 -11.05
CA ALA A 77 5.79 12.35 -11.21
C ALA A 77 6.28 12.25 -12.67
N ARG A 78 5.38 12.26 -13.67
CA ARG A 78 5.73 12.19 -15.10
C ARG A 78 5.88 13.55 -15.79
N GLU A 79 5.72 14.67 -15.06
CA GLU A 79 5.67 16.03 -15.65
C GLU A 79 6.80 16.98 -15.17
N ARG A 80 7.98 16.46 -14.81
CA ARG A 80 9.18 17.30 -14.63
C ARG A 80 10.41 16.71 -15.29
#